data_AF-A0AA90T2B4-F1
#
_entry.id   AF-A0AA90T2B4-F1
#
_cell.length_a   1.000
_cell.length_b   1.000
_cell.length_c   1.000
_cell.angle_alpha   90.00
_cell.angle_beta   90.00
_cell.angle_gamma   90.00
#
_symmetry.space_group_name_H-M   'P 1'
#
loop_
_entity.id
_entity.type
_entity.pdbx_description
1 polymer ?
#
loop_
_entity_poly.entity_id
_entity_poly.type
_entity_poly.pdbx_seq_one_letter_code
_entity_poly.pdbx_strand_id
1 'polypeptide(L)' 'MDFLNWYDWIQPTNPYASIFFGIIFTILTGLIAWFDTKKIRTFVLIIAGGLSFTIIGVIILNSVGYYG' A
#
# COMPACT_ATOMS: atom_id res chain seq x y z
N MET A 1 -8.97 -16.63 12.57
CA MET A 1 -8.08 -15.45 12.63
C MET A 1 -8.25 -14.76 11.30
N ASP A 2 -9.17 -13.81 11.25
CA ASP A 2 -9.49 -13.15 9.99
C ASP A 2 -8.31 -12.28 9.60
N PHE A 3 -7.67 -12.64 8.49
CA PHE A 3 -6.55 -11.91 7.89
C PHE A 3 -6.86 -10.41 7.70
N LEU A 4 -8.14 -10.08 7.52
CA LEU A 4 -8.64 -8.74 7.27
C LEU A 4 -9.89 -8.47 8.10
N ASN A 5 -9.87 -7.39 8.87
CA ASN A 5 -11.04 -6.82 9.51
C ASN A 5 -11.66 -5.72 8.64
N TRP A 6 -12.97 -5.50 8.79
CA TRP A 6 -13.68 -4.46 8.04
C TRP A 6 -13.15 -3.04 8.28
N TYR A 7 -12.52 -2.77 9.43
CA TYR A 7 -11.99 -1.44 9.75
C TYR A 7 -10.51 -1.25 9.36
N ASP A 8 -9.83 -2.32 8.88
CA ASP A 8 -8.40 -2.28 8.58
C ASP A 8 -8.05 -1.35 7.40
N TRP A 9 -9.04 -0.94 6.60
CA TRP A 9 -8.82 0.04 5.52
C TRP A 9 -8.58 1.47 6.03
N ILE A 10 -8.97 1.77 7.29
CA ILE A 10 -8.71 3.05 7.96
C ILE A 10 -7.44 2.93 8.79
N GLN A 11 -7.40 1.91 9.66
CA GLN A 11 -6.29 1.65 10.56
C GLN A 11 -5.96 0.16 10.50
N PRO A 12 -4.91 -0.22 9.76
CA PRO A 12 -4.51 -1.61 9.69
C PRO A 12 -4.01 -2.09 11.05
N THR A 13 -4.61 -3.15 11.57
CA THR A 13 -4.24 -3.76 12.86
C THR A 13 -3.16 -4.82 12.74
N ASN A 14 -2.83 -5.24 11.52
CA ASN A 14 -1.75 -6.19 11.30
C ASN A 14 -0.90 -5.80 10.08
N PRO A 15 0.35 -6.29 9.98
CA PRO A 15 1.26 -5.92 8.90
C PRO A 15 0.71 -6.33 7.51
N TYR A 16 -0.03 -7.43 7.45
CA TYR A 16 -0.56 -7.94 6.19
C TYR A 16 -1.68 -7.06 5.64
N ALA A 17 -2.54 -6.53 6.50
CA ALA A 17 -3.58 -5.57 6.14
C ALA A 17 -2.98 -4.27 5.60
N SER A 18 -1.91 -3.76 6.21
CA SER A 18 -1.18 -2.58 5.70
C SER A 18 -0.62 -2.80 4.30
N ILE A 19 0.00 -3.97 4.07
CA ILE A 19 0.53 -4.32 2.75
C ILE A 19 -0.61 -4.46 1.74
N PHE A 20 -1.69 -5.14 2.11
CA PHE A 20 -2.85 -5.36 1.23
C PHE A 20 -3.46 -4.03 0.76
N PHE A 21 -3.80 -3.13 1.68
CA PHE A 21 -4.36 -1.83 1.32
C PHE A 21 -3.33 -0.92 0.64
N GLY A 22 -2.07 -0.96 1.05
CA GLY A 22 -0.99 -0.21 0.39
C GLY A 22 -0.82 -0.61 -1.07
N ILE A 23 -0.89 -1.91 -1.40
CA ILE A 23 -0.88 -2.41 -2.79
C ILE A 23 -2.11 -1.91 -3.55
N ILE A 24 -3.31 -2.06 -2.98
CA ILE A 24 -4.56 -1.62 -3.63
C ILE A 24 -4.52 -0.13 -3.95
N PHE A 25 -4.17 0.72 -2.98
CA PHE A 25 -4.11 2.17 -3.19
C PHE A 25 -3.01 2.58 -4.16
N THR A 26 -1.87 1.88 -4.15
CA THR A 26 -0.79 2.11 -5.11
C THR A 26 -1.24 1.77 -6.54
N ILE A 27 -1.95 0.65 -6.74
CA ILE A 27 -2.49 0.26 -8.06
C ILE A 27 -3.53 1.27 -8.53
N LEU A 28 -4.48 1.65 -7.67
CA LEU A 28 -5.52 2.62 -8.01
C LEU A 28 -4.90 3.98 -8.39
N THR A 29 -3.95 4.47 -7.59
CA THR A 29 -3.24 5.73 -7.87
C THR A 29 -2.46 5.65 -9.17
N GLY A 30 -1.77 4.54 -9.41
CA GLY A 30 -1.06 4.29 -10.66
C GLY A 30 -2.00 4.33 -11.86
N LEU A 31 -3.15 3.65 -11.78
CA LEU A 31 -4.17 3.64 -12.84
C LEU A 31 -4.70 5.05 -13.11
N ILE A 32 -5.06 5.80 -12.07
CA ILE A 32 -5.54 7.19 -12.20
C ILE A 32 -4.51 8.05 -12.94
N ALA A 33 -3.24 8.00 -12.50
CA ALA A 33 -2.16 8.75 -13.13
C ALA A 33 -1.85 8.29 -14.57
N TRP A 34 -2.04 7.00 -14.86
CA TRP A 34 -1.93 6.50 -16.22
C TRP A 34 -3.08 6.97 -17.12
N PHE A 35 -4.31 7.01 -16.60
CA PHE A 35 -5.46 7.50 -17.35
C PHE A 35 -5.30 8.97 -17.73
N ASP A 36 -4.74 9.78 -16.84
CA ASP A 36 -4.45 11.19 -17.05
C ASP A 36 -3.27 11.41 -18.00
N THR A 37 -2.12 10.81 -17.71
CA THR A 37 -0.88 11.06 -18.49
C THR A 37 -0.78 10.25 -19.78
N LYS A 38 -1.57 9.16 -19.92
CA LYS A 38 -1.48 8.13 -20.97
C LYS A 38 -0.09 7.52 -21.16
N LYS A 39 0.80 7.68 -20.18
CA LYS A 39 2.19 7.18 -20.23
C LYS A 39 2.37 6.01 -19.28
N ILE A 40 2.69 4.83 -19.83
CA ILE A 40 2.96 3.63 -19.02
C ILE A 40 4.15 3.82 -18.07
N ARG A 41 5.13 4.66 -18.43
CA ARG A 41 6.26 4.99 -17.57
C ARG A 41 5.82 5.63 -16.26
N THR A 42 4.79 6.48 -16.29
CA THR A 42 4.22 7.11 -15.09
C THR A 42 3.61 6.05 -14.17
N PHE A 43 2.84 5.11 -14.74
CA PHE A 43 2.27 3.98 -14.01
C PHE A 43 3.36 3.19 -13.28
N VAL A 44 4.40 2.76 -14.01
CA VAL A 44 5.49 1.93 -13.47
C VAL A 44 6.23 2.64 -12.33
N LEU A 45 6.51 3.94 -12.48
CA LEU A 45 7.18 4.71 -11.43
C LEU A 45 6.32 4.81 -10.16
N ILE A 46 5.01 5.01 -10.30
CA ILE A 46 4.08 5.07 -9.17
C ILE A 46 3.97 3.70 -8.49
N ILE A 47 3.87 2.61 -9.26
CA ILE A 47 3.82 1.26 -8.70
C ILE A 47 5.12 0.97 -7.92
N ALA A 48 6.29 1.20 -8.53
CA ALA A 48 7.57 0.93 -7.88
C ALA A 48 7.77 1.79 -6.61
N GLY A 49 7.44 3.08 -6.69
CA GLY A 49 7.53 4.01 -5.57
C GLY A 49 6.55 3.66 -4.45
N GLY A 50 5.28 3.40 -4.78
CA GLY A 50 4.25 3.09 -3.80
C GLY A 50 4.48 1.75 -3.09
N LEU A 51 4.92 0.72 -3.83
CA LEU A 51 5.24 -0.58 -3.23
C LEU A 51 6.47 -0.50 -2.33
N SER A 52 7.55 0.14 -2.77
CA SER A 52 8.74 0.32 -1.93
C SER A 52 8.43 1.12 -0.67
N PHE A 53 7.66 2.20 -0.79
CA PHE A 53 7.24 3.00 0.35
C PHE A 53 6.35 2.21 1.33
N THR A 54 5.40 1.43 0.82
CA THR A 54 4.54 0.57 1.64
C THR A 54 5.36 -0.45 2.41
N ILE A 55 6.27 -1.16 1.75
CA ILE A 55 7.10 -2.19 2.39
C ILE A 55 7.99 -1.57 3.47
N ILE A 56 8.67 -0.47 3.17
CA ILE A 56 9.54 0.22 4.12
C ILE A 56 8.73 0.72 5.33
N GLY A 57 7.58 1.35 5.08
CA GLY A 57 6.70 1.85 6.13
C GLY A 57 6.21 0.72 7.05
N VAL A 58 5.81 -0.42 6.49
CA VAL A 58 5.37 -1.58 7.27
C VAL A 58 6.52 -2.17 8.10
N ILE A 59 7.73 -2.26 7.55
CA ILE A 59 8.91 -2.72 8.31
C ILE A 59 9.19 -1.82 9.52
N ILE A 60 9.15 -0.49 9.32
CA ILE A 60 9.37 0.48 10.39
C ILE A 60 8.26 0.39 11.44
N LEU A 61 7.00 0.32 11.03
CA LEU A 61 5.87 0.22 11.96
C LEU A 61 5.93 -1.09 12.76
N ASN A 62 6.32 -2.19 12.13
CA ASN A 62 6.49 -3.46 12.83
C ASN A 62 7.65 -3.42 13.83
N SER A 63 8.78 -2.78 13.48
CA SER A 63 9.94 -2.71 14.39
C SER A 63 9.69 -1.87 15.64
N VAL A 64 8.78 -0.89 15.58
CA VAL A 64 8.37 -0.09 16.75
C VAL A 64 7.21 -0.72 17.55
N GLY A 65 6.75 -1.92 17.18
CA GLY A 65 5.69 -2.63 17.89
C GLY A 65 4.28 -2.10 17.61
N TYR A 66 4.06 -1.38 16.50
CA TYR A 66 2.74 -0.81 16.17
C TYR A 66 1.64 -1.87 15.99
N TYR A 67 2.00 -3.07 15.51
CA TYR A 67 1.07 -4.18 15.26
C TYR A 67 1.06 -5.24 16.38
N GLY A 68 1.70 -4.96 17.52
CA GLY A 68 1.89 -5.89 18.65
C GLY A 68 0.98 -5.59 19.84
#